data_AF-A0A7S3HKI8-F1
#
_entry.id   AF-A0A7S3HKI8-F1
#
_cell.length_a   1.000
_cell.length_b   1.000
_cell.length_c   1.000
_cell.angle_alpha   90.00
_cell.angle_beta   90.00
_cell.angle_gamma   90.00
#
_symmetry.space_group_name_H-M   'P 1'
#
loop_
_entity.id
_entity.type
_entity.pdbx_description
1 polymer ?
#
loop_
_entity_poly.entity_id
_entity_poly.type
_entity_poly.pdbx_seq_one_letter_code
_entity_poly.pdbx_strand_id
1 'polypeptide(L)'
;KGPIQLPEVQLDPSLIRSFDQSQNIYYYNTITEVSTWLAPCCFCQKPADRWCLDCQRSYCDHDYIKKHDKYHMKDHKWQFKEALPPVKLQPGEEYCIACKSKAAFKMCLNCCDPYCLACFGLVHHVGALKAHKAMPINRYKMGWMTVRNHADRIDTFVNGTTGETMEDKPIELLSEWEKTTLENIKSHKEAVAGYLETLEKLRAELVVVQKERDRAVVETTKTVSELRAKAEAKTRMEEAASAKEKSMKR
;
A
#
# COMPACT_ATOMS: atom_id res chain seq x y z
N LYS A 1 38.03 -22.10 -1.12
CA LYS A 1 38.72 -22.85 -2.19
C LYS A 1 38.60 -22.03 -3.46
N GLY A 2 39.71 -21.61 -4.06
CA GLY A 2 39.69 -20.79 -5.28
C GLY A 2 39.06 -21.54 -6.46
N PRO A 3 38.59 -20.82 -7.50
CA PRO A 3 38.04 -21.45 -8.69
C PRO A 3 39.09 -22.36 -9.33
N ILE A 4 38.69 -23.57 -9.70
CA ILE A 4 39.54 -24.50 -10.45
C ILE A 4 39.93 -23.79 -11.75
N GLN A 5 41.22 -23.46 -11.92
CA GLN A 5 41.75 -22.92 -13.17
C GLN A 5 41.70 -24.03 -14.23
N LEU A 6 40.60 -24.05 -14.97
CA LEU A 6 40.44 -24.87 -16.16
C LEU A 6 41.06 -24.13 -17.36
N PRO A 7 41.63 -24.86 -18.35
CA PRO A 7 42.32 -24.26 -19.49
C PRO A 7 41.44 -23.24 -20.21
N GLU A 8 42.08 -22.19 -20.73
CA GLU A 8 41.43 -21.16 -21.54
C GLU A 8 40.90 -21.82 -22.82
N VAL A 9 39.58 -21.78 -23.00
CA VAL A 9 38.94 -22.40 -24.16
C VAL A 9 39.19 -21.47 -25.34
N GLN A 10 40.15 -21.82 -26.20
CA GLN A 10 40.27 -21.20 -27.51
C GLN A 10 39.04 -21.58 -28.32
N LEU A 11 38.11 -20.64 -28.45
CA LEU A 11 36.97 -20.77 -29.35
C LEU A 11 37.47 -20.74 -30.79
N ASP A 12 36.80 -21.49 -31.66
CA ASP A 12 37.03 -21.43 -33.10
C ASP A 12 36.91 -19.97 -33.59
N PRO A 13 37.89 -19.45 -34.36
CA PRO A 13 37.87 -18.08 -34.88
C PRO A 13 36.61 -17.74 -35.72
N SER A 14 35.94 -18.76 -36.28
CA SER A 14 34.70 -18.60 -37.03
C SER A 14 33.46 -18.36 -36.15
N LEU A 15 33.57 -18.53 -34.84
CA LEU A 15 32.46 -18.42 -33.91
C LEU A 15 32.42 -17.03 -33.25
N ILE A 16 31.45 -16.22 -33.66
CA ILE A 16 31.25 -14.86 -33.12
C ILE A 16 30.24 -14.91 -31.98
N ARG A 17 30.65 -14.46 -30.79
CA ARG A 17 29.76 -14.26 -29.65
C ARG A 17 28.99 -12.94 -29.80
N SER A 18 27.67 -13.00 -29.76
CA SER A 18 26.75 -11.87 -29.99
C SER A 18 25.60 -11.85 -28.98
N PHE A 19 24.81 -10.77 -29.01
CA PHE A 19 23.67 -10.56 -28.10
C PHE A 19 22.37 -10.39 -28.89
N ASP A 20 21.31 -11.08 -28.47
CA ASP A 20 19.98 -10.88 -29.03
C ASP A 20 19.32 -9.61 -28.47
N GLN A 21 18.09 -9.31 -28.92
CA GLN A 21 17.32 -8.15 -28.43
C GLN A 21 16.99 -8.24 -26.93
N SER A 22 16.94 -9.45 -26.39
CA SER A 22 16.74 -9.73 -24.96
C SER A 22 18.05 -9.74 -24.17
N GLN A 23 19.17 -9.42 -24.82
CA GLN A 23 20.53 -9.47 -24.28
C GLN A 23 20.93 -10.87 -23.78
N ASN A 24 20.34 -11.93 -24.33
CA ASN A 24 20.87 -13.28 -24.22
C ASN A 24 22.08 -13.42 -25.14
N ILE A 25 23.04 -14.22 -24.71
CA ILE A 25 24.22 -14.52 -25.52
C ILE A 25 23.87 -15.65 -26.48
N TYR A 26 24.30 -15.48 -27.72
CA TYR A 26 24.32 -16.53 -28.71
C TYR A 26 25.65 -16.50 -29.46
N TYR A 27 25.93 -17.59 -30.16
CA TYR A 27 27.14 -17.80 -30.92
C TYR A 27 26.74 -18.03 -32.37
N TYR A 28 27.24 -17.17 -33.27
CA TYR A 28 27.02 -17.27 -34.70
C TYR A 28 28.28 -17.82 -35.37
N ASN A 29 28.14 -18.92 -36.08
CA ASN A 29 29.23 -19.46 -36.89
C ASN A 29 29.22 -18.83 -38.29
N THR A 30 30.27 -18.10 -38.65
CA THR A 30 30.35 -17.36 -39.93
C THR A 30 30.53 -18.25 -41.16
N ILE A 31 30.94 -19.51 -40.98
CA ILE A 31 31.16 -20.46 -42.08
C ILE A 31 29.88 -21.25 -42.37
N THR A 32 29.20 -21.73 -41.32
CA THR A 32 28.01 -22.57 -41.44
C THR A 32 26.71 -21.78 -41.41
N GLU A 33 26.76 -20.50 -41.03
CA GLU A 33 25.61 -19.60 -40.86
C GLU A 33 24.60 -20.08 -39.80
N VAL A 34 25.04 -20.96 -38.89
CA VAL A 34 24.21 -21.49 -37.80
C VAL A 34 24.43 -20.69 -36.52
N SER A 35 23.32 -20.34 -35.86
CA SER A 35 23.32 -19.74 -34.52
C SER A 35 23.04 -20.79 -33.45
N THR A 36 23.83 -20.81 -32.37
CA THR A 36 23.62 -21.65 -31.19
C THR A 36 23.59 -20.82 -29.91
N TRP A 37 22.84 -21.27 -28.91
CA TRP A 37 22.74 -20.58 -27.61
C TRP A 37 23.98 -20.76 -26.72
N LEU A 38 24.79 -21.76 -27.03
CA LEU A 38 25.96 -22.16 -26.26
C LEU A 38 27.17 -22.26 -27.17
N ALA A 39 28.33 -21.87 -26.62
CA ALA A 39 29.61 -22.23 -27.19
C ALA A 39 29.75 -23.76 -27.25
N PRO A 40 30.60 -24.28 -28.16
CA PRO A 40 30.99 -25.68 -28.16
C PRO A 40 31.42 -26.17 -26.78
N CYS A 41 31.28 -27.48 -26.54
CA CYS A 41 31.64 -28.09 -25.28
C CYS A 41 33.13 -27.84 -24.97
N CYS A 42 33.43 -27.36 -23.76
CA CYS A 42 34.79 -27.00 -23.37
C CYS A 42 35.78 -28.19 -23.30
N PHE A 43 35.30 -29.44 -23.42
CA PHE A 43 36.13 -30.65 -23.39
C PHE A 43 36.28 -31.31 -24.76
N CYS A 44 35.18 -31.46 -25.51
CA CYS A 44 35.19 -32.18 -26.79
C CYS A 44 34.91 -31.32 -28.02
N GLN A 45 34.64 -30.02 -27.85
CA GLN A 45 34.33 -29.06 -28.93
C GLN A 45 33.12 -29.44 -29.80
N LYS A 46 32.32 -30.42 -29.37
CA LYS A 46 31.03 -30.77 -29.99
C LYS A 46 29.94 -29.77 -29.57
N PRO A 47 28.78 -29.73 -30.27
CA PRO A 47 27.65 -28.90 -29.85
C PRO A 47 27.32 -29.13 -28.37
N ALA A 48 27.23 -28.02 -27.62
CA ALA A 48 26.86 -28.04 -26.22
C ALA A 48 25.35 -27.83 -26.07
N ASP A 49 24.79 -28.46 -25.05
CA ASP A 49 23.38 -28.36 -24.66
C ASP A 49 23.24 -27.88 -23.20
N ARG A 50 24.33 -27.83 -22.42
CA ARG A 50 24.31 -27.41 -21.01
C ARG A 50 25.34 -26.35 -20.70
N TRP A 51 24.89 -25.24 -20.11
CA TRP A 51 25.72 -24.27 -19.44
C TRP A 51 25.68 -24.49 -17.93
N CYS A 52 26.82 -24.79 -17.32
CA CYS A 52 26.92 -24.91 -15.87
C CYS A 52 27.06 -23.52 -15.24
N LEU A 53 26.20 -23.18 -14.26
CA LEU A 53 26.21 -21.89 -13.58
C LEU A 53 27.42 -21.70 -12.66
N ASP A 54 27.85 -22.79 -12.01
CA ASP A 54 28.97 -22.78 -11.08
C ASP A 54 30.33 -22.82 -11.79
N CYS A 55 30.45 -23.65 -12.83
CA CYS A 55 31.67 -23.73 -13.65
C CYS A 55 31.78 -22.61 -14.69
N GLN A 56 30.67 -21.92 -15.01
CA GLN A 56 30.56 -20.89 -16.05
C GLN A 56 31.12 -21.36 -17.40
N ARG A 57 30.72 -22.56 -17.83
CA ARG A 57 31.18 -23.20 -19.08
C ARG A 57 30.09 -24.03 -19.73
N SER A 58 30.24 -24.22 -21.04
CA SER A 58 29.39 -25.07 -21.89
C SER A 58 29.89 -26.51 -21.93
N TYR A 59 28.96 -27.45 -21.85
CA TYR A 59 29.17 -28.88 -21.86
C TYR A 59 28.18 -29.54 -22.82
N CYS A 60 28.60 -30.62 -23.49
CA CYS A 60 27.65 -31.56 -24.06
C CYS A 60 27.13 -32.48 -22.95
N ASP A 61 25.98 -33.13 -23.17
CA ASP A 61 25.34 -34.00 -22.18
C ASP A 61 26.30 -35.04 -21.59
N HIS A 62 27.04 -35.73 -22.47
CA HIS A 62 28.00 -36.74 -22.07
C HIS A 62 29.10 -36.20 -21.14
N ASP A 63 29.73 -35.08 -21.51
CA ASP A 63 30.82 -34.50 -20.73
C ASP A 63 30.30 -33.80 -19.47
N TYR A 64 29.06 -33.28 -19.51
CA TYR A 64 28.40 -32.74 -18.33
C TYR A 64 28.20 -33.85 -17.30
N ILE A 65 27.54 -34.96 -17.67
CA ILE A 65 27.30 -36.10 -16.77
C ILE A 65 28.63 -36.66 -16.26
N LYS A 66 29.58 -36.94 -17.16
CA LYS A 66 30.86 -37.55 -16.77
C LYS A 66 31.67 -36.72 -15.76
N LYS A 67 31.54 -35.38 -15.82
CA LYS A 67 32.28 -34.45 -14.95
C LYS A 67 31.48 -34.02 -13.72
N HIS A 68 30.18 -33.82 -13.85
CA HIS A 68 29.31 -33.32 -12.77
C HIS A 68 28.66 -34.45 -11.96
N ASP A 69 28.63 -35.69 -12.45
CA ASP A 69 28.20 -36.84 -11.66
C ASP A 69 29.29 -37.35 -10.69
N LYS A 70 30.45 -36.70 -10.65
CA LYS A 70 31.55 -37.04 -9.72
C LYS A 70 31.69 -35.98 -8.62
N TYR A 71 31.75 -36.45 -7.37
CA TYR A 71 32.10 -35.64 -6.18
C TYR A 71 31.28 -34.34 -6.02
N HIS A 72 31.94 -33.25 -5.61
CA HIS A 72 31.38 -31.95 -5.23
C HIS A 72 30.66 -31.18 -6.36
N MET A 73 30.58 -31.73 -7.57
CA MET A 73 29.98 -31.07 -8.73
C MET A 73 28.54 -31.54 -9.03
N LYS A 74 27.99 -32.47 -8.23
CA LYS A 74 26.63 -33.00 -8.40
C LYS A 74 25.53 -31.97 -8.22
N ASP A 75 25.75 -31.01 -7.33
CA ASP A 75 24.77 -29.98 -6.98
C ASP A 75 24.87 -28.74 -7.89
N HIS A 76 25.79 -28.76 -8.85
CA HIS A 76 25.93 -27.65 -9.80
C HIS A 76 24.67 -27.53 -10.65
N LYS A 77 24.18 -26.30 -10.79
CA LYS A 77 22.99 -26.02 -11.58
C LYS A 77 23.38 -25.73 -13.02
N TRP A 78 22.50 -26.09 -13.97
CA TRP A 78 22.72 -25.86 -15.39
C TRP A 78 21.49 -25.31 -16.11
N GLN A 79 21.70 -24.76 -17.30
CA GLN A 79 20.65 -24.21 -18.18
C GLN A 79 21.06 -24.28 -19.66
N PHE A 80 20.14 -24.02 -20.58
CA PHE A 80 20.36 -24.15 -22.04
C PHE A 80 21.01 -22.93 -22.72
N LYS A 81 21.32 -21.88 -21.97
CA LYS A 81 21.92 -20.64 -22.48
C LYS A 81 23.03 -20.16 -21.55
N GLU A 82 23.99 -19.43 -22.08
CA GLU A 82 25.01 -18.80 -21.23
C GLU A 82 24.36 -17.75 -20.32
N ALA A 83 24.57 -17.86 -19.00
CA ALA A 83 24.24 -16.79 -18.06
C ALA A 83 25.45 -15.88 -17.91
N LEU A 84 25.25 -14.59 -18.13
CA LEU A 84 26.16 -13.61 -17.58
C LEU A 84 26.10 -13.69 -16.05
N PRO A 85 27.26 -13.66 -15.36
CA PRO A 85 27.24 -13.51 -13.91
C PRO A 85 26.47 -12.24 -13.56
N PRO A 86 25.69 -12.26 -12.47
CA PRO A 86 24.97 -11.08 -12.03
C PRO A 86 25.98 -9.96 -11.79
N VAL A 87 25.68 -8.78 -12.32
CA VAL A 87 26.47 -7.57 -12.06
C VAL A 87 26.45 -7.35 -10.54
N LYS A 88 27.61 -7.09 -9.95
CA LYS A 88 27.67 -6.67 -8.54
C LYS A 88 26.98 -5.32 -8.42
N LEU A 89 25.88 -5.31 -7.68
CA LEU A 89 25.10 -4.10 -7.44
C LEU A 89 25.81 -3.18 -6.45
N GLN A 90 25.58 -1.88 -6.60
CA GLN A 90 25.97 -0.91 -5.58
C GLN A 90 25.02 -0.97 -4.38
N PRO A 91 25.46 -0.53 -3.19
CA PRO A 91 24.59 -0.44 -2.03
C PRO A 91 23.32 0.38 -2.34
N GLY A 92 22.14 -0.20 -2.09
CA GLY A 92 20.84 0.43 -2.36
C GLY A 92 20.22 0.11 -3.72
N GLU A 93 20.98 -0.48 -4.64
CA GLU A 93 20.43 -1.05 -5.87
C GLU A 93 19.81 -2.43 -5.61
N GLU A 94 18.84 -2.81 -6.44
CA GLU A 94 18.18 -4.11 -6.37
C GLU A 94 18.21 -4.81 -7.72
N TYR A 95 18.21 -6.14 -7.71
CA TYR A 95 18.23 -6.92 -8.94
C TYR A 95 16.88 -6.84 -9.64
N CYS A 96 16.92 -6.79 -10.97
CA CYS A 96 15.74 -7.00 -11.79
C CYS A 96 15.12 -8.37 -11.48
N ILE A 97 13.82 -8.40 -11.18
CA ILE A 97 13.12 -9.63 -10.79
C ILE A 97 13.10 -10.70 -11.90
N ALA A 98 13.05 -10.26 -13.15
CA ALA A 98 12.96 -11.14 -14.32
C ALA A 98 14.29 -11.80 -14.66
N CYS A 99 15.38 -11.03 -14.80
CA CYS A 99 16.67 -11.59 -15.20
C CYS A 99 17.59 -11.94 -14.02
N LYS A 100 17.34 -11.40 -12.83
CA LYS A 100 18.12 -11.57 -11.59
C LYS A 100 19.62 -11.31 -11.75
N SER A 101 20.01 -10.58 -12.80
CA SER A 101 21.42 -10.38 -13.18
C SER A 101 21.82 -8.93 -13.33
N LYS A 102 20.86 -8.03 -13.58
CA LYS A 102 21.12 -6.60 -13.81
C LYS A 102 20.45 -5.77 -12.73
N ALA A 103 21.00 -4.59 -12.48
CA ALA A 103 20.35 -3.59 -11.67
C ALA A 103 18.97 -3.27 -12.27
N ALA A 104 17.95 -3.25 -11.41
CA ALA A 104 16.66 -2.76 -11.81
C ALA A 104 16.72 -1.25 -12.01
N PHE A 105 16.03 -0.77 -13.04
CA PHE A 105 15.98 0.65 -13.38
C PHE A 105 14.57 1.24 -13.22
N LYS A 106 13.53 0.44 -13.44
CA LYS A 106 12.13 0.85 -13.29
C LYS A 106 11.38 -0.06 -12.33
N MET A 107 10.48 0.53 -11.55
CA MET A 107 9.48 -0.15 -10.75
C MET A 107 8.16 -0.12 -11.52
N CYS A 108 7.51 -1.27 -11.67
CA CYS A 108 6.13 -1.32 -12.14
C CYS A 108 5.20 -0.93 -10.99
N LEU A 109 4.35 0.07 -11.18
CA LEU A 109 3.44 0.57 -10.14
C LEU A 109 2.22 -0.33 -9.92
N ASN A 110 1.91 -1.18 -10.89
CA ASN A 110 0.80 -2.11 -10.82
C ASN A 110 1.22 -3.48 -10.25
N CYS A 111 2.41 -3.97 -10.62
CA CYS A 111 2.96 -5.21 -10.09
C CYS A 111 3.74 -5.01 -8.78
N CYS A 112 4.15 -3.78 -8.48
CA CYS A 112 5.08 -3.46 -7.40
C CYS A 112 6.42 -4.21 -7.49
N ASP A 113 6.89 -4.44 -8.72
CA ASP A 113 8.05 -5.27 -9.03
C ASP A 113 9.16 -4.50 -9.78
N PRO A 114 10.45 -4.72 -9.43
CA PRO A 114 11.58 -4.03 -10.03
C PRO A 114 12.11 -4.72 -11.30
N TYR A 115 12.29 -3.97 -12.38
CA TYR A 115 12.77 -4.45 -13.68
C TYR A 115 13.93 -3.61 -14.22
N CYS A 116 14.87 -4.26 -14.92
CA CYS A 116 15.77 -3.54 -15.83
C CYS A 116 15.00 -3.09 -17.08
N LEU A 117 15.53 -2.14 -17.83
CA LEU A 117 14.86 -1.55 -19.01
C LEU A 117 14.44 -2.62 -20.04
N ALA A 118 15.33 -3.56 -20.36
CA ALA A 118 15.06 -4.62 -21.33
C ALA A 118 13.94 -5.56 -20.86
N CYS A 119 14.06 -6.07 -19.62
CA CYS A 119 13.05 -6.98 -19.07
C CYS A 119 11.69 -6.31 -18.89
N PHE A 120 11.65 -5.01 -18.56
CA PHE A 120 10.37 -4.31 -18.48
C PHE A 120 9.67 -4.29 -19.85
N GLY A 121 10.39 -3.95 -20.92
CA GLY A 121 9.85 -3.99 -22.28
C GLY A 121 9.37 -5.39 -22.68
N LEU A 122 10.14 -6.43 -22.35
CA LEU A 122 9.75 -7.81 -22.67
C LEU A 122 8.55 -8.32 -21.86
N VAL A 123 8.44 -7.98 -20.58
CA VAL A 123 7.32 -8.46 -19.76
C VAL A 123 6.06 -7.62 -19.99
N HIS A 124 6.21 -6.30 -20.18
CA HIS A 124 5.10 -5.36 -20.26
C HIS A 124 4.78 -4.90 -21.70
N HIS A 125 5.20 -5.61 -22.74
CA HIS A 125 4.74 -5.31 -24.11
C HIS A 125 3.41 -5.99 -24.49
N VAL A 126 2.95 -6.96 -23.70
CA VAL A 126 1.81 -7.83 -24.05
C VAL A 126 0.55 -7.56 -23.22
N GLY A 127 -0.61 -7.72 -23.85
CA GLY A 127 -1.92 -7.76 -23.19
C GLY A 127 -2.19 -6.60 -22.23
N ALA A 128 -2.76 -6.93 -21.07
CA ALA A 128 -3.07 -5.97 -20.00
C ALA A 128 -1.80 -5.33 -19.38
N LEU A 129 -0.66 -6.03 -19.40
CA LEU A 129 0.59 -5.54 -18.82
C LEU A 129 1.12 -4.30 -19.54
N LYS A 130 0.75 -4.10 -20.81
CA LYS A 130 1.11 -2.89 -21.59
C LYS A 130 0.53 -1.60 -21.01
N ALA A 131 -0.58 -1.69 -20.29
CA ALA A 131 -1.19 -0.54 -19.62
C ALA A 131 -0.56 -0.21 -18.27
N HIS A 132 0.35 -1.06 -17.77
CA HIS A 132 0.98 -0.83 -16.47
C HIS A 132 1.86 0.41 -16.50
N LYS A 133 1.70 1.23 -15.46
CA LYS A 133 2.53 2.41 -15.25
C LYS A 133 3.85 1.98 -14.61
N ALA A 134 4.92 2.67 -14.96
CA ALA A 134 6.22 2.44 -14.36
C ALA A 134 6.93 3.75 -14.10
N MET A 135 7.82 3.73 -13.11
CA MET A 135 8.65 4.87 -12.75
C MET A 135 10.10 4.44 -12.48
N PRO A 136 11.07 5.36 -12.58
CA PRO A 136 12.44 5.08 -12.16
C PRO A 136 12.54 4.65 -10.69
N ILE A 137 13.37 3.65 -10.38
CA ILE A 137 13.50 3.10 -9.02
C ILE A 137 14.00 4.12 -8.00
N ASN A 138 14.96 4.97 -8.38
CA ASN A 138 15.46 6.03 -7.52
C ASN A 138 14.35 6.99 -7.07
N ARG A 139 13.37 7.24 -7.95
CA ARG A 139 12.19 8.05 -7.64
C ARG A 139 11.16 7.26 -6.84
N TYR A 140 11.03 5.95 -7.07
CA TYR A 140 10.15 5.09 -6.28
C TYR A 140 10.60 5.08 -4.81
N LYS A 141 11.91 4.97 -4.55
CA LYS A 141 12.48 4.93 -3.19
C LYS A 141 12.43 6.25 -2.41
N MET A 142 11.86 7.33 -2.98
CA MET A 142 11.76 8.66 -2.34
C MET A 142 10.55 8.80 -1.39
N GLY A 143 9.84 7.71 -1.06
CA GLY A 143 8.75 7.69 -0.09
C GLY A 143 7.37 7.49 -0.73
N TRP A 144 6.36 8.19 -0.20
CA TRP A 144 4.98 8.08 -0.66
C TRP A 144 4.78 8.63 -2.08
N MET A 145 3.96 7.96 -2.88
CA MET A 145 3.57 8.41 -4.20
C MET A 145 2.13 8.02 -4.54
N THR A 146 1.53 8.77 -5.46
CA THR A 146 0.19 8.51 -5.97
C THR A 146 0.23 7.58 -7.19
N VAL A 147 -0.46 6.45 -7.09
CA VAL A 147 -0.70 5.50 -8.18
C VAL A 147 -2.14 5.67 -8.66
N ARG A 148 -2.29 6.48 -9.73
CA ARG A 148 -3.61 6.72 -10.33
C ARG A 148 -4.11 5.50 -11.08
N ASN A 149 -5.18 4.89 -10.60
CA ASN A 149 -5.89 3.83 -11.32
C ASN A 149 -6.96 4.44 -12.24
N HIS A 150 -6.79 4.31 -13.55
CA HIS A 150 -7.74 4.88 -14.52
C HIS A 150 -9.09 4.13 -14.56
N ALA A 151 -9.13 2.88 -14.11
CA ALA A 151 -10.35 2.09 -14.11
C ALA A 151 -11.31 2.56 -13.00
N ASP A 152 -10.79 2.72 -11.78
CA ASP A 152 -11.64 2.89 -10.60
C ASP A 152 -11.79 4.36 -10.16
N ARG A 153 -11.05 5.29 -10.78
CA ARG A 153 -10.95 6.72 -10.38
C ARG A 153 -10.55 6.96 -8.92
N ILE A 154 -10.22 5.93 -8.17
CA ILE A 154 -9.69 6.01 -6.82
C ILE A 154 -8.17 6.02 -6.95
N ASP A 155 -7.57 7.07 -6.39
CA ASP A 155 -6.12 7.18 -6.29
C ASP A 155 -5.65 6.34 -5.11
N THR A 156 -4.80 5.35 -5.38
CA THR A 156 -4.10 4.57 -4.34
C THR A 156 -2.74 5.17 -4.06
N PHE A 157 -2.30 5.15 -2.80
CA PHE A 157 -1.02 5.69 -2.38
C PHE A 157 -0.08 4.56 -1.96
N VAL A 158 1.16 4.60 -2.44
CA VAL A 158 2.17 3.56 -2.17
C VAL A 158 3.43 4.20 -1.64
N ASN A 159 4.00 3.66 -0.56
CA ASN A 159 5.29 4.06 -0.06
C ASN A 159 6.38 3.21 -0.73
N GLY A 160 7.22 3.80 -1.57
CA GLY A 160 8.21 3.02 -2.29
C GLY A 160 9.43 2.59 -1.46
N THR A 161 9.53 3.04 -0.20
CA THR A 161 10.54 2.58 0.75
C THR A 161 10.04 1.40 1.59
N THR A 162 8.80 1.46 2.08
CA THR A 162 8.21 0.41 2.94
C THR A 162 7.39 -0.63 2.19
N GLY A 163 6.92 -0.30 0.97
CA GLY A 163 6.00 -1.13 0.20
C GLY A 163 4.54 -1.06 0.67
N GLU A 164 4.23 -0.21 1.65
CA GLU A 164 2.89 -0.07 2.19
C GLU A 164 1.96 0.65 1.21
N THR A 165 0.70 0.21 1.16
CA THR A 165 -0.34 0.78 0.30
C THR A 165 -1.50 1.29 1.15
N MET A 166 -2.02 2.48 0.83
CA MET A 166 -3.15 3.09 1.54
C MET A 166 -4.14 3.73 0.56
N GLU A 167 -5.40 3.80 0.97
CA GLU A 167 -6.46 4.52 0.25
C GLU A 167 -6.46 6.02 0.58
N ASP A 168 -6.20 6.36 1.85
CA ASP A 168 -6.13 7.74 2.30
C ASP A 168 -4.80 8.38 1.91
N LYS A 169 -4.87 9.64 1.49
CA LYS A 169 -3.71 10.44 1.09
C LYS A 169 -2.78 10.69 2.29
N PRO A 170 -1.53 10.18 2.27
CA PRO A 170 -0.56 10.41 3.34
C PRO A 170 -0.26 11.90 3.55
N ILE A 171 0.08 12.28 4.78
CA ILE A 171 0.35 13.67 5.17
C ILE A 171 1.49 14.28 4.36
N GLU A 172 2.50 13.47 4.03
CA GLU A 172 3.67 13.86 3.23
C GLU A 172 3.30 14.24 1.79
N LEU A 173 2.18 13.72 1.29
CA LEU A 173 1.65 14.04 -0.04
C LEU A 173 0.62 15.15 -0.03
N LEU A 174 0.18 15.60 1.15
CA LEU A 174 -0.72 16.75 1.27
C LEU A 174 0.00 18.03 0.86
N SER A 175 -0.67 18.84 0.07
CA SER A 175 -0.28 20.22 -0.19
C SER A 175 -0.42 21.07 1.06
N GLU A 176 0.25 22.23 1.09
CA GLU A 176 0.23 23.12 2.25
C GLU A 176 -1.20 23.55 2.63
N TRP A 177 -2.06 23.81 1.65
CA TRP A 177 -3.45 24.17 1.94
C TRP A 177 -4.25 22.99 2.54
N GLU A 178 -4.00 21.75 2.09
CA GLU A 178 -4.64 20.55 2.65
C GLU A 178 -4.20 20.33 4.10
N LYS A 179 -2.91 20.55 4.39
CA LYS A 179 -2.37 20.47 5.76
C LYS A 179 -3.03 21.49 6.68
N THR A 180 -3.09 22.76 6.26
CA THR A 180 -3.78 23.81 7.03
C THR A 180 -5.26 23.47 7.22
N THR A 181 -5.90 22.89 6.21
CA THR A 181 -7.30 22.46 6.31
C THR A 181 -7.47 21.35 7.34
N LEU A 182 -6.58 20.35 7.37
CA LEU A 182 -6.60 19.30 8.39
C LEU A 182 -6.38 19.85 9.81
N GLU A 183 -5.45 20.79 9.97
CA GLU A 183 -5.23 21.47 11.26
C GLU A 183 -6.46 22.25 11.70
N ASN A 184 -7.10 22.97 10.78
CA ASN A 184 -8.35 23.68 11.04
C ASN A 184 -9.47 22.70 11.41
N ILE A 185 -9.63 21.59 10.68
CA ILE A 185 -10.61 20.54 11.00
C ILE A 185 -10.36 19.98 12.39
N LYS A 186 -9.09 19.73 12.76
CA LYS A 186 -8.73 19.24 14.09
C LYS A 186 -9.11 20.25 15.18
N SER A 187 -8.74 21.51 15.00
CA SER A 187 -9.10 22.60 15.91
C SER A 187 -10.63 22.75 16.05
N HIS A 188 -11.37 22.69 14.95
CA HIS A 188 -12.83 22.74 14.99
C HIS A 188 -13.45 21.53 15.69
N LYS A 189 -12.89 20.33 15.52
CA LYS A 189 -13.34 19.14 16.27
C LYS A 189 -13.15 19.29 17.77
N GLU A 190 -12.01 19.83 18.19
CA GLU A 190 -11.73 20.11 19.60
C GLU A 190 -12.68 21.19 20.16
N ALA A 191 -12.94 22.25 19.40
CA ALA A 191 -13.89 23.29 19.78
C ALA A 191 -15.33 22.74 19.90
N VAL A 192 -15.77 21.91 18.95
CA VAL A 192 -17.08 21.24 18.99
C VAL A 192 -17.21 20.36 20.22
N ALA A 193 -16.16 19.60 20.59
CA ALA A 193 -16.17 18.80 21.81
C ALA A 193 -16.39 19.67 23.06
N GLY A 194 -15.72 20.83 23.15
CA GLY A 194 -15.93 21.79 24.25
C GLY A 194 -17.35 22.40 24.27
N TYR A 195 -17.91 22.71 23.10
CA TYR A 195 -19.30 23.18 23.02
C TYR A 195 -20.31 22.11 23.43
N LEU A 196 -20.06 20.84 23.09
CA LEU A 196 -20.91 19.73 23.51
C LEU A 196 -20.91 19.58 25.04
N GLU A 197 -19.75 19.65 25.69
CA GLU A 197 -19.65 19.61 27.15
C GLU A 197 -20.41 20.79 27.80
N THR A 198 -20.32 21.97 27.20
CA THR A 198 -21.05 23.17 27.67
C THR A 198 -22.56 23.00 27.51
N LEU A 199 -23.02 22.46 26.37
CA LEU A 199 -24.43 22.17 26.15
C LEU A 199 -24.98 21.14 27.13
N GLU A 200 -24.18 20.15 27.52
CA GLU A 200 -24.55 19.17 28.55
C GLU A 200 -24.72 19.84 29.93
N LYS A 201 -23.79 20.72 30.32
CA LYS A 201 -23.91 21.51 31.57
C LYS A 201 -25.16 22.38 31.59
N LEU A 202 -25.38 23.14 30.51
CA LEU A 202 -26.56 24.00 30.39
C LEU A 202 -27.86 23.19 30.40
N ARG A 203 -27.89 22.01 29.76
CA ARG A 203 -29.06 21.10 29.85
C ARG A 203 -29.31 20.65 31.28
N ALA A 204 -28.28 20.30 32.03
CA ALA A 204 -28.42 19.90 33.44
C ALA A 204 -28.96 21.05 34.31
N GLU A 205 -28.45 22.27 34.13
CA GLU A 205 -28.92 23.47 34.83
C GLU A 205 -30.39 23.77 34.50
N LEU A 206 -30.78 23.67 33.22
CA LEU A 206 -32.16 23.91 32.77
C LEU A 206 -33.13 22.93 33.43
N VAL A 207 -32.74 21.67 33.62
CA VAL A 207 -33.53 20.67 34.35
C VAL A 207 -33.70 21.05 35.83
N VAL A 208 -32.66 21.59 36.47
CA VAL A 208 -32.76 22.06 37.87
C VAL A 208 -33.74 23.23 37.97
N VAL A 209 -33.57 24.24 37.11
CA VAL A 209 -34.45 25.43 37.09
C VAL A 209 -35.90 25.05 36.78
N GLN A 210 -36.12 24.09 35.86
CA GLN A 210 -37.46 23.56 35.59
C GLN A 210 -38.09 22.92 36.82
N LYS A 211 -37.34 22.10 37.57
CA LYS A 211 -37.83 21.50 38.82
C LYS A 211 -38.18 22.54 39.87
N GLU A 212 -37.36 23.58 40.01
CA GLU A 212 -37.63 24.68 40.94
C GLU A 212 -38.89 25.46 40.56
N ARG A 213 -39.04 25.79 39.26
CA ARG A 213 -40.26 26.41 38.74
C ARG A 213 -41.49 25.55 39.02
N ASP A 214 -41.42 24.26 38.71
CA ASP A 214 -42.55 23.34 38.89
C ASP A 214 -42.93 23.22 40.38
N ARG A 215 -41.94 23.20 41.28
CA ARG A 215 -42.16 23.26 42.73
C ARG A 215 -42.89 24.54 43.16
N ALA A 216 -42.44 25.69 42.67
CA ALA A 216 -43.08 26.98 42.97
C ALA A 216 -44.52 27.05 42.42
N VAL A 217 -44.77 26.49 41.24
CA VAL A 217 -46.14 26.40 40.67
C VAL A 217 -47.04 25.51 41.53
N VAL A 218 -46.54 24.37 42.00
CA VAL A 218 -47.30 23.50 42.91
C VAL A 218 -47.62 24.20 44.24
N GLU A 219 -46.65 24.91 44.81
CA GLU A 219 -46.85 25.65 46.06
C GLU A 219 -47.85 26.81 45.91
N THR A 220 -47.73 27.58 44.82
CA THR A 220 -48.67 28.67 44.52
C THR A 220 -50.07 28.17 44.20
N THR A 221 -50.22 27.09 43.45
CA THR A 221 -51.55 26.49 43.20
C THR A 221 -52.21 25.96 44.47
N LYS A 222 -51.43 25.36 45.38
CA LYS A 222 -51.94 24.94 46.69
C LYS A 222 -52.44 26.13 47.51
N THR A 223 -51.63 27.19 47.64
CA THR A 223 -52.03 28.40 48.40
C THR A 223 -53.26 29.08 47.79
N VAL A 224 -53.34 29.18 46.45
CA VAL A 224 -54.53 29.71 45.76
C VAL A 224 -55.76 28.84 46.03
N SER A 225 -55.63 27.51 46.03
CA SER A 225 -56.75 26.61 46.32
C SER A 225 -57.24 26.74 47.77
N GLU A 226 -56.34 26.91 48.73
CA GLU A 226 -56.67 27.14 50.15
C GLU A 226 -57.37 28.49 50.35
N LEU A 227 -56.89 29.55 49.71
CA LEU A 227 -57.52 30.87 49.74
C LEU A 227 -58.92 30.84 49.12
N ARG A 228 -59.08 30.12 47.99
CA ARG A 228 -60.38 29.93 47.35
C ARG A 228 -61.36 29.17 48.25
N ALA A 229 -60.92 28.09 48.89
CA ALA A 229 -61.75 27.34 49.84
C ALA A 229 -62.18 28.19 51.05
N LYS A 230 -61.27 29.04 51.58
CA LYS A 230 -61.61 29.99 52.65
C LYS A 230 -62.62 31.04 52.19
N ALA A 231 -62.48 31.58 50.98
CA ALA A 231 -63.42 32.53 50.41
C ALA A 231 -64.81 31.91 50.22
N GLU A 232 -64.88 30.68 49.68
CA GLU A 232 -66.13 29.93 49.51
C GLU A 232 -66.79 29.57 50.86
N ALA A 233 -66.00 29.25 51.89
CA ALA A 233 -66.54 29.04 53.24
C ALA A 233 -67.11 30.34 53.83
N LYS A 234 -66.42 31.47 53.64
CA LYS A 234 -66.86 32.78 54.13
C LYS A 234 -68.18 33.20 53.46
N THR A 235 -68.30 33.07 52.13
CA THR A 235 -69.56 33.39 51.43
C THR A 235 -70.70 32.50 51.90
N ARG A 236 -70.49 31.19 52.10
CA ARG A 236 -71.50 30.29 52.67
C ARG A 236 -71.95 30.69 54.07
N MET A 237 -71.03 31.16 54.93
CA MET A 237 -71.36 31.64 56.27
C MET A 237 -72.19 32.93 56.23
N GLU A 238 -71.85 33.86 55.33
CA GLU A 238 -72.60 35.10 55.12
C GLU A 238 -74.01 34.83 54.57
N GLU A 239 -74.14 33.91 53.60
CA GLU A 239 -75.43 33.45 53.08
C GLU A 239 -76.28 32.78 54.17
N ALA A 240 -75.68 31.91 55.00
CA ALA A 240 -76.38 31.26 56.11
C ALA A 240 -76.83 32.26 57.21
N ALA A 241 -76.02 33.28 57.49
CA ALA A 241 -76.38 34.36 58.41
C ALA A 241 -77.54 35.20 57.87
N SER A 242 -77.49 35.57 56.58
CA SER A 242 -78.58 36.29 55.91
C SER A 242 -79.88 35.48 55.88
N ALA A 243 -79.80 34.16 55.65
CA ALA A 243 -80.95 33.25 55.67
C ALA A 243 -81.58 33.14 57.07
N LYS A 244 -80.76 33.06 58.14
CA LYS A 244 -81.24 33.09 59.54
C LYS A 244 -81.95 34.40 59.86
N GLU A 245 -81.39 35.53 59.43
CA GLU A 245 -81.99 36.84 59.69
C GLU A 245 -83.34 37.02 58.98
N LYS A 246 -83.47 36.51 57.75
CA LYS A 246 -84.74 36.47 57.01
C LYS A 246 -85.77 35.53 57.65
N SER A 247 -85.34 34.44 58.28
CA SER A 247 -86.22 33.51 59.02
C SER A 247 -86.75 34.08 60.34
N MET A 248 -86.02 35.00 60.99
CA MET A 248 -86.42 35.62 62.26
C MET A 248 -87.40 36.79 62.07
N LYS A 249 -87.52 37.31 60.84
CA LYS A 249 -88.38 38.44 60.47
C LYS A 249 -89.73 37.99 59.85
N ARG A 250 -90.01 36.69 59.79
CA ARG A 250 -91.29 36.09 59.38
C ARG A 250 -92.00 35.52 60.59
#